data_AF-A0A7Z2YCL8-F1
#
_entry.id   AF-A0A7Z2YCL8-F1
#
_cell.length_a   1.000
_cell.length_b   1.000
_cell.length_c   1.000
_cell.angle_alpha   90.00
_cell.angle_beta   90.00
_cell.angle_gamma   90.00
#
_symmetry.space_group_name_H-M   'P 1'
#
loop_
_entity.id
_entity.type
_entity.pdbx_description
1 polymer ?
#
loop_
_entity_poly.entity_id
_entity_poly.type
_entity_poly.pdbx_seq_one_letter_code
_entity_poly.pdbx_strand_id
1 'polypeptide(L)'
;MPRTYNSSDFDTKQKQSDHEYARTIPCNTLSISAPFHWLALGLNDFVRMPIISAFYGLCFMAAAIGIVLLVQWQGTHLVIMPSLIVYMLIGPFLALGLYDASWQREKGHNASLPHSMKAIGRNSSSQWAFAVLLAVAMIFWMRIAALLHAIYPSVQGAPLSDFLPFLAIGSVIGAVLAAVVFSISAFSIPLMMERRVDMMTAVFTSVNAVRNNLGAMVVWAGIIGGGILLGFATYGIGMLFTMPILGYGTWHAYHATIKKKH
;
A
#
# COMPACT_ATOMS: atom_id res chain seq x y z
N MET A 1 21.76 41.08 -38.39
CA MET A 1 22.73 40.79 -37.30
C MET A 1 22.48 39.36 -36.82
N PRO A 2 23.46 38.44 -36.94
CA PRO A 2 23.30 37.10 -36.40
C PRO A 2 23.44 37.17 -34.87
N ARG A 3 22.50 36.58 -34.14
CA ARG A 3 22.60 36.41 -32.69
C ARG A 3 23.85 35.57 -32.40
N THR A 4 24.87 36.19 -31.83
CA THR A 4 26.04 35.49 -31.33
C THR A 4 25.57 34.57 -30.21
N TYR A 5 25.77 33.28 -30.43
CA TYR A 5 25.41 32.21 -29.53
C TYR A 5 26.34 32.23 -28.31
N ASN A 6 25.80 32.38 -27.10
CA ASN A 6 26.59 32.57 -25.89
C ASN A 6 26.66 31.25 -25.11
N SER A 7 27.87 30.73 -24.86
CA SER A 7 28.11 29.45 -24.19
C SER A 7 27.61 29.40 -22.74
N SER A 8 27.42 30.56 -22.11
CA SER A 8 26.86 30.69 -20.75
C SER A 8 25.39 30.25 -20.63
N ASP A 9 24.65 30.17 -21.73
CA ASP A 9 23.27 29.65 -21.73
C ASP A 9 23.21 28.14 -21.44
N PHE A 10 24.30 27.40 -21.69
CA PHE A 10 24.40 25.99 -21.32
C PHE A 10 24.72 25.79 -19.85
N ASP A 11 25.69 26.55 -19.32
CA ASP A 11 26.10 26.41 -17.91
C ASP A 11 24.97 26.73 -16.94
N THR A 12 24.07 27.64 -17.33
CA THR A 12 22.92 28.01 -16.49
C THR A 12 21.78 26.97 -16.57
N LYS A 13 21.62 26.28 -17.71
CA LYS A 13 20.61 25.21 -17.84
C LYS A 13 21.06 23.87 -17.27
N GLN A 14 22.35 23.56 -17.32
CA GLN A 14 22.87 22.28 -16.79
C GLN A 14 22.89 22.23 -15.26
N LYS A 15 22.94 23.38 -14.57
CA LYS A 15 22.95 23.42 -13.11
C LYS A 15 21.56 23.30 -12.47
N GLN A 16 20.49 23.32 -13.27
CA GLN A 16 19.12 23.41 -12.78
C GLN A 16 18.26 22.17 -13.09
N SER A 17 18.79 21.12 -13.75
CA SER A 17 17.99 19.99 -14.24
C SER A 17 18.10 18.65 -13.49
N ASP A 18 19.04 18.47 -12.55
CA ASP A 18 19.37 17.10 -12.08
C ASP A 18 18.83 16.72 -10.68
N HIS A 19 18.11 17.61 -10.00
CA HIS A 19 17.64 17.37 -8.62
C HIS A 19 16.14 17.62 -8.37
N GLU A 20 15.34 17.90 -9.40
CA GLU A 20 13.89 18.05 -9.22
C GLU A 20 13.18 16.69 -9.09
N TYR A 21 13.70 15.68 -9.79
CA TYR A 21 13.25 14.29 -9.69
C TYR A 21 13.97 13.60 -8.52
N ALA A 22 13.23 13.01 -7.57
CA ALA A 22 13.70 12.33 -6.35
C ALA A 22 14.00 13.18 -5.09
N ARG A 23 13.35 14.34 -4.92
CA ARG A 23 13.48 15.12 -3.68
C ARG A 23 12.80 14.41 -2.50
N THR A 24 13.57 13.82 -1.59
CA THR A 24 13.03 13.21 -0.37
C THR A 24 12.41 14.28 0.54
N ILE A 25 11.14 14.14 0.86
CA ILE A 25 10.43 15.06 1.76
C ILE A 25 10.77 14.68 3.21
N PRO A 26 11.06 15.65 4.10
CA PRO A 26 11.40 15.35 5.48
C PRO A 26 10.20 14.75 6.23
N CYS A 27 10.50 13.86 7.18
CA CYS A 27 9.51 13.21 8.05
C CYS A 27 9.62 13.69 9.50
N ASN A 28 8.55 13.51 10.26
CA ASN A 28 8.54 13.64 11.71
C ASN A 28 9.08 12.38 12.38
N THR A 29 9.50 12.53 13.63
CA THR A 29 9.82 11.42 14.53
C THR A 29 8.57 11.01 15.29
N LEU A 30 8.28 9.71 15.32
CA LEU A 30 7.04 9.17 15.87
C LEU A 30 7.32 8.27 17.08
N SER A 31 6.37 8.26 18.00
CA SER A 31 6.33 7.26 19.08
C SER A 31 5.96 5.88 18.52
N ILE A 32 6.46 4.81 19.14
CA ILE A 32 6.11 3.41 18.83
C ILE A 32 4.59 3.18 18.97
N SER A 33 3.90 3.93 19.84
CA SER A 33 2.46 3.82 20.06
C SER A 33 1.59 4.63 19.08
N ALA A 34 2.20 5.43 18.19
CA ALA A 34 1.47 6.24 17.21
C ALA A 34 0.48 5.45 16.33
N PRO A 35 0.77 4.19 15.91
CA PRO A 35 -0.16 3.39 15.10
C PRO A 35 -1.55 3.17 15.73
N PHE A 36 -1.63 3.04 17.06
CA PHE A 36 -2.91 2.90 17.75
C PHE A 36 -3.74 4.18 17.67
N HIS A 37 -3.08 5.35 17.70
CA HIS A 37 -3.75 6.62 17.52
C HIS A 37 -4.28 6.78 16.09
N TRP A 38 -3.50 6.41 15.07
CA TRP A 38 -3.96 6.42 13.68
C TRP A 38 -5.14 5.48 13.45
N LEU A 39 -5.11 4.30 14.08
CA LEU A 39 -6.22 3.36 14.02
C LEU A 39 -7.50 3.93 14.67
N ALA A 40 -7.37 4.61 15.81
CA ALA A 40 -8.50 5.27 16.46
C ALA A 40 -9.10 6.40 15.60
N LEU A 41 -8.25 7.19 14.94
CA LEU A 41 -8.70 8.20 13.97
C LEU A 41 -9.35 7.56 12.74
N GLY A 42 -8.79 6.46 12.23
CA GLY A 42 -9.37 5.69 11.13
C GLY A 42 -10.74 5.09 11.48
N LEU A 43 -10.92 4.63 12.71
CA LEU A 43 -12.22 4.20 13.21
C LEU A 43 -13.21 5.37 13.33
N ASN A 44 -12.73 6.56 13.73
CA ASN A 44 -13.57 7.75 13.75
C ASN A 44 -14.05 8.14 12.34
N ASP A 45 -13.18 8.04 11.34
CA ASP A 45 -13.51 8.22 9.92
C ASP A 45 -14.53 7.20 9.44
N PHE A 46 -14.34 5.93 9.80
CA PHE A 46 -15.28 4.85 9.48
C PHE A 46 -16.70 5.14 9.96
N VAL A 47 -16.83 5.55 11.23
CA VAL A 47 -18.14 5.85 11.85
C VAL A 47 -18.78 7.12 11.25
N ARG A 48 -17.96 8.12 10.91
CA ARG A 48 -18.45 9.43 10.43
C ARG A 48 -18.76 9.46 8.94
N MET A 49 -18.19 8.54 8.15
CA MET A 49 -18.41 8.42 6.71
C MET A 49 -18.97 7.03 6.35
N PRO A 50 -20.14 6.64 6.89
CA PRO A 50 -20.62 5.26 6.82
C PRO A 50 -20.91 4.79 5.39
N ILE A 51 -21.41 5.66 4.51
CA ILE A 51 -21.73 5.32 3.11
C ILE A 51 -20.46 4.99 2.33
N ILE A 52 -19.44 5.84 2.46
CA ILE A 52 -18.15 5.65 1.78
C ILE A 52 -17.45 4.40 2.32
N SER A 53 -17.43 4.25 3.64
CA SER A 53 -16.85 3.10 4.33
C SER A 53 -17.51 1.79 3.91
N ALA A 54 -18.84 1.75 3.88
CA ALA A 54 -19.59 0.58 3.47
C ALA A 54 -19.33 0.23 2.00
N PHE A 55 -19.30 1.22 1.10
CA PHE A 55 -19.04 0.97 -0.32
C PHE A 55 -17.67 0.32 -0.54
N TYR A 56 -16.59 0.95 -0.06
CA TYR A 56 -15.24 0.41 -0.24
C TYR A 56 -15.02 -0.88 0.53
N GLY A 57 -15.58 -0.99 1.74
CA GLY A 57 -15.57 -2.22 2.53
C GLY A 57 -16.26 -3.37 1.80
N LEU A 58 -17.40 -3.13 1.15
CA LEU A 58 -18.09 -4.11 0.32
C LEU A 58 -17.24 -4.52 -0.89
N CYS A 59 -16.53 -3.60 -1.54
CA CYS A 59 -15.62 -3.96 -2.64
C CYS A 59 -14.50 -4.89 -2.18
N PHE A 60 -13.86 -4.59 -1.05
CA PHE A 60 -12.81 -5.45 -0.47
C PHE A 60 -13.36 -6.80 -0.02
N MET A 61 -14.52 -6.80 0.65
CA MET A 61 -15.20 -8.01 1.07
C MET A 61 -15.58 -8.89 -0.12
N ALA A 62 -16.19 -8.32 -1.17
CA ALA A 62 -16.57 -9.05 -2.36
C ALA A 62 -15.36 -9.67 -3.07
N ALA A 63 -14.25 -8.93 -3.16
CA ALA A 63 -13.01 -9.45 -3.72
C ALA A 63 -12.45 -10.60 -2.86
N ALA A 64 -12.41 -10.47 -1.53
CA ALA A 64 -11.93 -11.52 -0.63
C ALA A 64 -12.82 -12.77 -0.66
N ILE A 65 -14.15 -12.61 -0.61
CA ILE A 65 -15.11 -13.71 -0.74
C ILE A 65 -14.96 -14.38 -2.12
N GLY A 66 -14.80 -13.59 -3.19
CA GLY A 66 -14.57 -14.11 -4.53
C GLY A 66 -13.34 -15.04 -4.59
N ILE A 67 -12.26 -14.69 -3.90
CA ILE A 67 -11.06 -15.55 -3.79
C ILE A 67 -11.38 -16.84 -3.05
N VAL A 68 -12.05 -16.75 -1.90
CA VAL A 68 -12.46 -17.92 -1.13
C VAL A 68 -13.30 -18.86 -2.00
N LEU A 69 -14.31 -18.33 -2.69
CA LEU A 69 -15.20 -19.11 -3.57
C LEU A 69 -14.44 -19.73 -4.75
N LEU A 70 -13.51 -19.00 -5.37
CA LEU A 70 -12.69 -19.52 -6.47
C LEU A 70 -11.81 -20.70 -6.03
N VAL A 71 -11.23 -20.61 -4.83
CA VAL A 71 -10.40 -21.69 -4.26
C VAL A 71 -11.26 -22.92 -3.96
N GLN A 72 -12.45 -22.73 -3.39
CA GLN A 72 -13.40 -23.82 -3.13
C GLN A 72 -13.87 -24.48 -4.44
N TRP A 73 -14.15 -23.69 -5.47
CA TRP A 73 -14.65 -24.19 -6.74
C TRP A 73 -13.61 -24.96 -7.54
N GLN A 74 -12.36 -24.49 -7.59
CA GLN A 74 -11.30 -25.21 -8.30
C GLN A 74 -10.79 -26.44 -7.55
N GLY A 75 -11.02 -26.54 -6.23
CA GLY A 75 -10.53 -27.66 -5.41
C GLY A 75 -9.00 -27.78 -5.34
N THR A 76 -8.27 -26.75 -5.78
CA THR A 76 -6.80 -26.70 -5.77
C THR A 76 -6.29 -25.42 -5.13
N HIS A 77 -5.21 -25.56 -4.36
CA HIS A 77 -4.54 -24.45 -3.67
C HIS A 77 -3.67 -23.60 -4.61
N LEU A 78 -3.43 -24.05 -5.86
CA LEU A 78 -2.61 -23.33 -6.83
C LEU A 78 -3.20 -21.96 -7.21
N VAL A 79 -4.52 -21.79 -7.10
CA VAL A 79 -5.23 -20.53 -7.43
C VAL A 79 -5.02 -19.45 -6.37
N ILE A 80 -4.68 -19.84 -5.13
CA ILE A 80 -4.57 -18.92 -3.99
C ILE A 80 -3.56 -17.81 -4.29
N MET A 81 -2.36 -18.17 -4.75
CA MET A 81 -1.27 -17.22 -4.97
C MET A 81 -1.60 -16.18 -6.06
N PRO A 82 -2.01 -16.57 -7.29
CA PRO A 82 -2.46 -15.61 -8.30
C PRO A 82 -3.62 -14.72 -7.81
N SER A 83 -4.60 -15.30 -7.11
CA SER A 83 -5.75 -14.55 -6.58
C SER A 83 -5.35 -13.47 -5.57
N LEU A 84 -4.45 -13.79 -4.64
CA LEU A 84 -3.94 -12.83 -3.65
C LEU A 84 -3.17 -11.68 -4.30
N ILE A 85 -2.45 -11.94 -5.40
CA ILE A 85 -1.75 -10.90 -6.15
C ILE A 85 -2.73 -9.92 -6.80
N VAL A 86 -3.77 -10.44 -7.43
CA VAL A 86 -4.83 -9.59 -8.01
C VAL A 86 -5.47 -8.74 -6.91
N TYR A 87 -5.75 -9.32 -5.74
CA TYR A 87 -6.25 -8.58 -4.58
C TYR A 87 -5.30 -7.46 -4.14
N MET A 88 -4.01 -7.75 -4.02
CA MET A 88 -2.99 -6.77 -3.64
C MET A 88 -2.85 -5.64 -4.67
N LEU A 89 -3.01 -5.92 -5.97
CA LEU A 89 -2.92 -4.90 -7.01
C LEU A 89 -4.15 -3.99 -7.07
N ILE A 90 -5.34 -4.51 -6.76
CA ILE A 90 -6.58 -3.72 -6.71
C ILE A 90 -6.60 -2.82 -5.45
N GLY A 91 -6.03 -3.30 -4.34
CA GLY A 91 -6.06 -2.62 -3.04
C GLY A 91 -5.65 -1.14 -3.06
N PRO A 92 -4.48 -0.78 -3.61
CA PRO A 92 -4.03 0.61 -3.82
C PRO A 92 -5.08 1.56 -4.40
N PHE A 93 -5.83 1.10 -5.41
CA PHE A 93 -6.81 1.92 -6.10
C PHE A 93 -8.09 2.09 -5.28
N LEU A 94 -8.53 1.04 -4.58
CA LEU A 94 -9.66 1.15 -3.65
C LEU A 94 -9.30 2.04 -2.46
N ALA A 95 -8.09 1.89 -1.92
CA ALA A 95 -7.58 2.68 -0.81
C ALA A 95 -7.45 4.18 -1.17
N LEU A 96 -7.14 4.50 -2.43
CA LEU A 96 -7.09 5.88 -2.92
C LEU A 96 -8.42 6.63 -2.69
N GLY A 97 -9.56 5.97 -2.86
CA GLY A 97 -10.85 6.56 -2.54
C GLY A 97 -11.04 6.85 -1.05
N LEU A 98 -10.63 5.90 -0.20
CA LEU A 98 -10.63 6.09 1.26
C LEU A 98 -9.73 7.27 1.67
N TYR A 99 -8.56 7.39 1.07
CA TYR A 99 -7.63 8.50 1.30
C TYR A 99 -8.25 9.85 0.88
N ASP A 100 -8.89 9.91 -0.29
CA ASP A 100 -9.57 11.12 -0.76
C ASP A 100 -10.71 11.54 0.18
N ALA A 101 -11.46 10.58 0.72
CA ALA A 101 -12.53 10.86 1.68
C ALA A 101 -12.00 11.45 3.00
N SER A 102 -10.94 10.86 3.59
CA SER A 102 -10.30 11.43 4.79
C SER A 102 -9.68 12.81 4.49
N TRP A 103 -9.07 12.99 3.32
CA TRP A 103 -8.52 14.29 2.90
C TRP A 103 -9.61 15.36 2.79
N GLN A 104 -10.75 15.05 2.16
CA GLN A 104 -11.90 15.97 2.09
C GLN A 104 -12.40 16.36 3.48
N ARG A 105 -12.53 15.36 4.36
CA ARG A 105 -13.00 15.56 5.73
C ARG A 105 -12.05 16.46 6.54
N GLU A 106 -10.74 16.23 6.46
CA GLU A 106 -9.73 17.07 7.13
C GLU A 106 -9.73 18.52 6.62
N LYS A 107 -10.10 18.73 5.35
CA LYS A 107 -10.27 20.07 4.77
C LYS A 107 -11.60 20.73 5.13
N GLY A 108 -12.45 20.09 5.93
CA GLY A 108 -13.76 20.60 6.32
C GLY A 108 -14.82 20.49 5.21
N HIS A 109 -14.53 19.74 4.14
CA HIS A 109 -15.50 19.47 3.08
C HIS A 109 -16.36 18.24 3.44
N ASN A 110 -17.58 18.21 2.92
CA ASN A 110 -18.43 17.02 3.02
C ASN A 110 -17.92 15.96 2.04
N ALA A 111 -17.32 14.90 2.58
CA ALA A 111 -16.85 13.78 1.78
C ALA A 111 -18.04 13.14 1.04
N SER A 112 -17.93 13.03 -0.29
CA SER A 112 -18.96 12.42 -1.13
C SER A 112 -18.40 11.21 -1.89
N LEU A 113 -19.19 10.13 -1.95
CA LEU A 113 -18.81 8.90 -2.64
C LEU A 113 -18.50 9.13 -4.14
N PRO A 114 -19.29 9.90 -4.91
CA PRO A 114 -18.98 10.15 -6.32
C PRO A 114 -17.64 10.89 -6.51
N HIS A 115 -17.30 11.81 -5.60
CA HIS A 115 -16.01 12.50 -5.65
C HIS A 115 -14.86 11.52 -5.41
N SER A 116 -14.98 10.68 -4.37
CA SER A 116 -14.00 9.65 -4.03
C SER A 116 -13.79 8.65 -5.18
N MET A 117 -14.87 8.18 -5.81
CA MET A 117 -14.77 7.30 -6.98
C MET A 117 -14.10 8.00 -8.17
N LYS A 118 -14.41 9.27 -8.40
CA LYS A 118 -13.78 10.07 -9.46
C LYS A 118 -12.30 10.32 -9.17
N ALA A 119 -11.89 10.39 -7.90
CA ALA A 119 -10.49 10.51 -7.51
C ALA A 119 -9.67 9.27 -7.92
N ILE A 120 -10.27 8.08 -7.87
CA ILE A 120 -9.65 6.85 -8.39
C ILE A 120 -9.38 6.96 -9.90
N GLY A 121 -10.31 7.56 -10.64
CA GLY A 121 -10.18 7.77 -12.08
C GLY A 121 -9.31 8.96 -12.49
N ARG A 122 -8.93 9.86 -11.56
CA ARG A 122 -8.06 11.04 -11.82
C ARG A 122 -6.58 10.63 -11.93
N ASN A 123 -6.34 9.55 -12.65
CA ASN A 123 -5.06 8.89 -12.87
C ASN A 123 -3.96 9.87 -13.25
N SER A 124 -3.09 10.18 -12.28
CA SER A 124 -1.79 10.74 -12.58
C SER A 124 -0.92 9.65 -13.20
N SER A 125 -0.08 10.01 -14.17
CA SER A 125 0.91 9.09 -14.75
C SER A 125 1.78 8.43 -13.66
N SER A 126 2.02 9.13 -12.54
CA SER A 126 2.74 8.61 -11.37
C SER A 126 2.03 7.46 -10.67
N GLN A 127 0.70 7.46 -10.59
CA GLN A 127 -0.08 6.38 -9.96
C GLN A 127 -0.03 5.09 -10.80
N TRP A 128 -0.12 5.22 -12.12
CA TRP A 128 0.06 4.07 -13.02
C TRP A 128 1.49 3.54 -13.00
N ALA A 129 2.50 4.41 -13.00
CA ALA A 129 3.88 4.00 -12.84
C ALA A 129 4.07 3.21 -11.53
N PHE A 130 3.44 3.66 -10.45
CA PHE A 130 3.48 2.97 -9.16
C PHE A 130 2.75 1.62 -9.20
N ALA A 131 1.62 1.53 -9.90
CA ALA A 131 0.92 0.26 -10.09
C ALA A 131 1.78 -0.74 -10.90
N VAL A 132 2.50 -0.27 -11.91
CA VAL A 132 3.46 -1.09 -12.67
C VAL A 132 4.62 -1.53 -11.78
N LEU A 133 5.16 -0.64 -10.95
CA LEU A 133 6.20 -0.99 -9.96
C LEU A 133 5.73 -2.11 -9.02
N LEU A 134 4.50 -2.00 -8.48
CA LEU A 134 3.91 -3.04 -7.65
C LEU A 134 3.67 -4.34 -8.43
N ALA A 135 3.21 -4.27 -9.68
CA ALA A 135 3.04 -5.46 -10.52
C ALA A 135 4.37 -6.20 -10.75
N VAL A 136 5.45 -5.47 -11.03
CA VAL A 136 6.80 -6.06 -11.15
C VAL A 136 7.22 -6.72 -9.84
N ALA A 137 6.98 -6.06 -8.69
CA ALA A 137 7.25 -6.66 -7.38
C ALA A 137 6.45 -7.95 -7.15
N MET A 138 5.18 -7.99 -7.56
CA MET A 138 4.34 -9.18 -7.45
C MET A 138 4.77 -10.31 -8.39
N ILE A 139 5.27 -9.99 -9.59
CA ILE A 139 5.86 -10.99 -10.50
C ILE A 139 7.10 -11.62 -9.84
N PHE A 140 7.97 -10.80 -9.24
CA PHE A 140 9.13 -11.30 -8.51
C PHE A 140 8.71 -12.17 -7.31
N TRP A 141 7.67 -11.77 -6.60
CA TRP A 141 7.07 -12.55 -5.52
C TRP A 141 6.61 -13.92 -6.02
N MET A 142 5.88 -14.01 -7.14
CA MET A 142 5.45 -15.29 -7.72
C MET A 142 6.63 -16.18 -8.07
N ARG A 143 7.70 -15.61 -8.62
CA ARG A 143 8.91 -16.38 -8.97
C ARG A 143 9.56 -16.96 -7.72
N ILE A 144 9.68 -16.18 -6.67
CA ILE A 144 10.19 -16.65 -5.38
C ILE A 144 9.28 -17.74 -4.80
N ALA A 145 7.96 -17.54 -4.82
CA ALA A 145 7.00 -18.53 -4.32
C ALA A 145 7.08 -19.85 -5.09
N ALA A 146 7.25 -19.80 -6.42
CA ALA A 146 7.43 -20.99 -7.25
C ALA A 146 8.75 -21.72 -6.94
N LEU A 147 9.83 -21.00 -6.66
CA LEU A 147 11.11 -21.60 -6.24
C LEU A 147 11.00 -22.23 -4.84
N LEU A 148 10.31 -21.56 -3.91
CA LEU A 148 10.03 -22.11 -2.58
C LEU A 148 9.17 -23.37 -2.62
N HIS A 149 8.31 -23.52 -3.63
CA HIS A 149 7.53 -24.73 -3.80
C HIS A 149 8.42 -25.98 -4.06
N ALA A 150 9.68 -25.81 -4.48
CA ALA A 150 10.61 -26.92 -4.64
C ALA A 150 10.98 -27.62 -3.32
N ILE A 151 10.88 -26.93 -2.18
CA ILE A 151 11.09 -27.51 -0.84
C ILE A 151 9.77 -27.88 -0.16
N TYR A 152 8.65 -27.82 -0.88
CA TYR A 152 7.35 -28.24 -0.36
C TYR A 152 7.27 -29.78 -0.32
N PRO A 153 6.80 -30.38 0.79
CA PRO A 153 6.67 -31.83 0.89
C PRO A 153 5.78 -32.41 -0.21
N SER A 154 6.30 -33.39 -0.96
CA SER A 154 5.58 -34.05 -2.06
C SER A 154 4.62 -35.16 -1.61
N VAL A 155 4.72 -35.59 -0.35
CA VAL A 155 3.96 -36.71 0.20
C VAL A 155 2.66 -36.22 0.81
N GLN A 156 1.52 -36.75 0.35
CA GLN A 156 0.22 -36.48 0.96
C GLN A 156 0.18 -37.06 2.39
N GLY A 157 -0.19 -36.24 3.36
CA GLY A 157 -0.22 -36.63 4.78
C GLY A 157 1.11 -36.54 5.51
N ALA A 158 2.11 -35.83 4.96
CA ALA A 158 3.37 -35.59 5.65
C ALA A 158 3.15 -34.91 7.04
N PRO A 159 3.93 -35.26 8.07
CA PRO A 159 3.86 -34.62 9.36
C PRO A 159 4.25 -33.13 9.27
N LEU A 160 3.75 -32.32 10.21
CA LEU A 160 4.02 -30.87 10.23
C LEU A 160 5.53 -30.54 10.31
N SER A 161 6.34 -31.45 10.87
CA SER A 161 7.81 -31.33 10.90
C SER A 161 8.42 -31.19 9.51
N ASP A 162 7.84 -31.85 8.50
CA ASP A 162 8.38 -31.88 7.14
C ASP A 162 8.05 -30.58 6.40
N PHE A 163 7.01 -29.87 6.84
CA PHE A 163 6.67 -28.53 6.36
C PHE A 163 7.51 -27.44 7.02
N LEU A 164 8.22 -27.74 8.11
CA LEU A 164 8.94 -26.73 8.89
C LEU A 164 9.99 -25.96 8.06
N PRO A 165 10.82 -26.59 7.21
CA PRO A 165 11.75 -25.87 6.35
C PRO A 165 11.04 -24.93 5.37
N PHE A 166 9.96 -25.41 4.73
CA PHE A 166 9.14 -24.61 3.82
C PHE A 166 8.51 -23.41 4.53
N LEU A 167 7.90 -23.62 5.71
CA LEU A 167 7.25 -22.57 6.49
C LEU A 167 8.26 -21.55 7.03
N ALA A 168 9.40 -22.00 7.56
CA ALA A 168 10.41 -21.13 8.14
C ALA A 168 11.08 -20.27 7.07
N ILE A 169 11.61 -20.89 6.02
CA ILE A 169 12.29 -20.19 4.92
C ILE A 169 11.28 -19.30 4.17
N GLY A 170 10.09 -19.83 3.89
CA GLY A 170 9.01 -19.08 3.24
C GLY A 170 8.58 -17.86 4.03
N SER A 171 8.47 -17.98 5.36
CA SER A 171 8.12 -16.86 6.25
C SER A 171 9.20 -15.79 6.30
N VAL A 172 10.49 -16.17 6.37
CA VAL A 172 11.61 -15.22 6.34
C VAL A 172 11.64 -14.45 5.03
N ILE A 173 11.57 -15.16 3.90
CA ILE A 173 11.58 -14.51 2.58
C ILE A 173 10.33 -13.64 2.38
N GLY A 174 9.16 -14.14 2.77
CA GLY A 174 7.91 -13.39 2.74
C GLY A 174 7.96 -12.12 3.59
N ALA A 175 8.55 -12.19 4.79
CA ALA A 175 8.73 -11.03 5.66
C ALA A 175 9.68 -9.99 5.06
N VAL A 176 10.78 -10.40 4.43
CA VAL A 176 11.71 -9.51 3.74
C VAL A 176 11.02 -8.81 2.56
N LEU A 177 10.31 -9.57 1.71
CA LEU A 177 9.58 -8.99 0.59
C LEU A 177 8.47 -8.05 1.05
N ALA A 178 7.70 -8.45 2.06
CA ALA A 178 6.67 -7.61 2.67
C ALA A 178 7.27 -6.31 3.22
N ALA A 179 8.41 -6.38 3.91
CA ALA A 179 9.09 -5.20 4.44
C ALA A 179 9.55 -4.25 3.31
N VAL A 180 10.09 -4.77 2.21
CA VAL A 180 10.49 -3.96 1.05
C VAL A 180 9.26 -3.31 0.41
N VAL A 181 8.23 -4.09 0.08
CA VAL A 181 7.00 -3.59 -0.54
C VAL A 181 6.31 -2.58 0.36
N PHE A 182 6.22 -2.84 1.67
CA PHE A 182 5.68 -1.91 2.64
C PHE A 182 6.51 -0.62 2.68
N SER A 183 7.84 -0.70 2.74
CA SER A 183 8.71 0.48 2.80
C SER A 183 8.53 1.40 1.59
N ILE A 184 8.39 0.84 0.38
CA ILE A 184 8.18 1.61 -0.84
C ILE A 184 6.74 2.08 -1.04
N SER A 185 5.76 1.55 -0.30
CA SER A 185 4.33 1.79 -0.59
C SER A 185 3.55 2.49 0.52
N ALA A 186 3.98 2.37 1.77
CA ALA A 186 3.25 2.81 2.96
C ALA A 186 2.68 4.23 2.83
N PHE A 187 3.47 5.14 2.25
CA PHE A 187 3.09 6.55 2.10
C PHE A 187 3.12 7.07 0.67
N SER A 188 3.46 6.24 -0.32
CA SER A 188 3.64 6.74 -1.69
C SER A 188 2.32 7.14 -2.35
N ILE A 189 1.27 6.34 -2.22
CA ILE A 189 -0.05 6.66 -2.78
C ILE A 189 -0.65 7.94 -2.19
N PRO A 190 -0.81 8.08 -0.86
CA PRO A 190 -1.39 9.30 -0.29
C PRO A 190 -0.56 10.54 -0.61
N LEU A 191 0.77 10.41 -0.69
CA LEU A 191 1.66 11.49 -1.07
C LEU A 191 1.50 11.91 -2.54
N MET A 192 1.43 10.97 -3.47
CA MET A 192 1.15 11.25 -4.87
C MET A 192 -0.25 11.87 -5.06
N MET A 193 -1.23 11.42 -4.28
CA MET A 193 -2.60 11.94 -4.34
C MET A 193 -2.66 13.40 -3.85
N GLU A 194 -2.14 13.67 -2.65
CA GLU A 194 -2.25 15.00 -2.03
C GLU A 194 -1.33 16.02 -2.71
N ARG A 195 -0.06 15.67 -2.93
CA ARG A 195 0.97 16.62 -3.37
C ARG A 195 1.30 16.54 -4.86
N ARG A 196 0.71 15.59 -5.59
CA ARG A 196 0.92 15.39 -7.04
C ARG A 196 2.38 15.27 -7.43
N VAL A 197 3.19 14.66 -6.57
CA VAL A 197 4.59 14.35 -6.84
C VAL A 197 4.72 13.16 -7.78
N ASP A 198 5.90 13.03 -8.39
CA ASP A 198 6.26 11.86 -9.18
C ASP A 198 6.43 10.61 -8.31
N MET A 199 6.38 9.43 -8.96
CA MET A 199 6.47 8.14 -8.28
C MET A 199 7.79 7.98 -7.50
N MET A 200 8.93 8.40 -8.07
CA MET A 200 10.24 8.18 -7.45
C MET A 200 10.37 9.01 -6.18
N THR A 201 10.00 10.29 -6.24
CA THR A 201 9.91 11.16 -5.05
C THR A 201 9.02 10.56 -3.96
N ALA A 202 7.89 9.98 -4.34
CA ALA A 202 6.98 9.34 -3.40
C ALA A 202 7.56 8.07 -2.76
N VAL A 203 8.25 7.24 -3.54
CA VAL A 203 8.91 6.01 -3.06
C VAL A 203 10.06 6.35 -2.12
N PHE A 204 10.97 7.26 -2.51
CA PHE A 204 12.10 7.65 -1.65
C PHE A 204 11.63 8.29 -0.35
N THR A 205 10.59 9.12 -0.40
CA THR A 205 9.97 9.69 0.80
C THR A 205 9.37 8.61 1.69
N SER A 206 8.68 7.61 1.14
CA SER A 206 8.13 6.50 1.91
C SER A 206 9.22 5.67 2.58
N VAL A 207 10.27 5.29 1.84
CA VAL A 207 11.41 4.53 2.40
C VAL A 207 12.11 5.32 3.50
N ASN A 208 12.35 6.62 3.28
CA ASN A 208 12.94 7.50 4.28
C ASN A 208 12.06 7.60 5.54
N ALA A 209 10.75 7.78 5.37
CA ALA A 209 9.80 7.84 6.47
C ALA A 209 9.79 6.55 7.31
N VAL A 210 9.83 5.40 6.63
CA VAL A 210 9.84 4.09 7.30
C VAL A 210 11.16 3.84 8.03
N ARG A 211 12.30 4.14 7.40
CA ARG A 211 13.63 3.96 8.00
C ARG A 211 13.83 4.84 9.23
N ASN A 212 13.32 6.08 9.24
CA ASN A 212 13.45 6.96 10.39
C ASN A 212 12.47 6.62 11.54
N ASN A 213 11.47 5.77 11.30
CA ASN A 213 10.41 5.44 12.26
C ASN A 213 10.16 3.92 12.39
N LEU A 214 11.23 3.11 12.35
CA LEU A 214 11.15 1.64 12.29
C LEU A 214 10.21 1.04 13.34
N GLY A 215 10.30 1.47 14.60
CA GLY A 215 9.48 0.93 15.69
C GLY A 215 7.98 1.12 15.46
N ALA A 216 7.56 2.34 15.12
CA ALA A 216 6.15 2.64 14.80
C ALA A 216 5.69 1.89 13.54
N MET A 217 6.55 1.79 12.53
CA MET A 217 6.21 1.12 11.28
C MET A 217 6.09 -0.39 11.39
N VAL A 218 6.90 -1.04 12.23
CA VAL A 218 6.76 -2.48 12.53
C VAL A 218 5.42 -2.76 13.20
N VAL A 219 5.03 -1.93 14.17
CA VAL A 219 3.71 -2.04 14.83
C VAL A 219 2.59 -1.82 13.81
N TRP A 220 2.72 -0.81 12.94
CA TRP A 220 1.71 -0.54 11.91
C TRP A 220 1.58 -1.67 10.89
N ALA A 221 2.70 -2.21 10.40
CA ALA A 221 2.72 -3.36 9.51
C ALA A 221 2.10 -4.60 10.18
N GLY A 222 2.36 -4.81 11.47
CA GLY A 222 1.73 -5.86 12.26
C GLY A 222 0.20 -5.70 12.39
N ILE A 223 -0.29 -4.48 12.59
CA ILE A 223 -1.73 -4.17 12.63
C ILE A 223 -2.38 -4.44 11.27
N ILE A 224 -1.75 -4.01 10.17
CA ILE A 224 -2.24 -4.28 8.81
C ILE A 224 -2.27 -5.78 8.54
N GLY A 225 -1.16 -6.49 8.80
CA GLY A 225 -1.05 -7.94 8.60
C GLY A 225 -2.08 -8.70 9.44
N GLY A 226 -2.21 -8.37 10.72
CA GLY A 226 -3.22 -8.95 11.60
C GLY A 226 -4.66 -8.69 11.13
N GLY A 227 -4.95 -7.49 10.65
CA GLY A 227 -6.25 -7.13 10.09
C GLY A 227 -6.60 -7.89 8.80
N ILE A 228 -5.61 -8.12 7.93
CA ILE A 228 -5.76 -8.94 6.72
C ILE A 228 -6.02 -10.40 7.11
N LEU A 229 -5.24 -10.95 8.03
CA LEU A 229 -5.40 -12.32 8.53
C LEU A 229 -6.78 -12.52 9.15
N LEU A 230 -7.25 -11.58 9.98
CA LEU A 230 -8.59 -11.62 10.57
C LEU A 230 -9.69 -11.54 9.49
N GLY A 231 -9.48 -10.73 8.46
CA GLY A 231 -10.38 -10.63 7.32
C GLY A 231 -10.54 -11.96 6.58
N PHE A 232 -9.45 -12.66 6.28
CA PHE A 232 -9.52 -13.97 5.64
C PHE A 232 -9.98 -15.09 6.59
N ALA A 233 -9.65 -15.02 7.89
CA ALA A 233 -10.12 -15.98 8.90
C ALA A 233 -11.65 -15.97 9.06
N THR A 234 -12.29 -14.85 8.72
CA THR A 234 -13.75 -14.68 8.70
C THR A 234 -14.34 -14.89 7.30
N TYR A 235 -13.67 -15.67 6.44
CA TYR A 235 -14.06 -15.95 5.05
C TYR A 235 -14.24 -14.69 4.18
N GLY A 236 -13.55 -13.60 4.50
CA GLY A 236 -13.60 -12.33 3.78
C GLY A 236 -14.57 -11.30 4.38
N ILE A 237 -15.51 -11.71 5.25
CA ILE A 237 -16.51 -10.79 5.85
C ILE A 237 -15.83 -9.69 6.67
N GLY A 238 -14.77 -10.02 7.41
CA GLY A 238 -14.03 -9.05 8.21
C GLY A 238 -13.43 -7.92 7.38
N MET A 239 -13.18 -8.12 6.09
CA MET A 239 -12.65 -7.08 5.18
C MET A 239 -13.60 -5.90 5.02
N LEU A 240 -14.90 -6.10 5.26
CA LEU A 240 -15.89 -5.02 5.27
C LEU A 240 -15.53 -3.91 6.27
N PHE A 241 -14.91 -4.28 7.39
CA PHE A 241 -14.55 -3.37 8.46
C PHE A 241 -13.05 -3.07 8.46
N THR A 242 -12.21 -4.11 8.35
CA THR A 242 -10.76 -3.96 8.52
C THR A 242 -10.16 -3.07 7.43
N MET A 243 -10.53 -3.27 6.16
CA MET A 243 -9.92 -2.52 5.05
C MET A 243 -10.24 -1.02 5.08
N PRO A 244 -11.51 -0.58 5.26
CA PRO A 244 -11.81 0.83 5.44
C PRO A 244 -11.06 1.48 6.61
N ILE A 245 -11.06 0.81 7.77
CA ILE A 245 -10.40 1.34 8.99
C ILE A 245 -8.89 1.48 8.77
N LEU A 246 -8.24 0.48 8.17
CA LEU A 246 -6.81 0.52 7.85
C LEU A 246 -6.49 1.57 6.77
N GLY A 247 -7.37 1.74 5.78
CA GLY A 247 -7.23 2.76 4.75
C GLY A 247 -7.26 4.18 5.36
N TYR A 248 -8.28 4.48 6.15
CA TYR A 248 -8.34 5.77 6.86
C TYR A 248 -7.17 5.94 7.84
N GLY A 249 -6.82 4.89 8.58
CA GLY A 249 -5.64 4.92 9.46
C GLY A 249 -4.34 5.22 8.71
N THR A 250 -4.17 4.71 7.48
CA THR A 250 -2.99 5.00 6.65
C THR A 250 -2.94 6.47 6.22
N TRP A 251 -4.08 7.10 5.97
CA TRP A 251 -4.14 8.54 5.73
C TRP A 251 -3.64 9.35 6.93
N HIS A 252 -4.13 9.03 8.13
CA HIS A 252 -3.69 9.68 9.37
C HIS A 252 -2.21 9.40 9.68
N ALA A 253 -1.74 8.18 9.40
CA ALA A 253 -0.33 7.81 9.51
C ALA A 253 0.52 8.67 8.56
N TYR A 254 0.12 8.80 7.30
CA TYR A 254 0.79 9.66 6.32
C TYR A 254 0.89 11.11 6.81
N HIS A 255 -0.23 11.67 7.25
CA HIS A 255 -0.31 13.06 7.67
C HIS A 255 0.50 13.35 8.95
N ALA A 256 0.57 12.40 9.88
CA ALA A 256 1.43 12.49 11.06
C ALA A 256 2.92 12.32 10.71
N THR A 257 3.25 11.46 9.74
CA THR A 257 4.64 11.10 9.43
C THR A 257 5.33 12.12 8.52
N ILE A 258 4.65 12.61 7.47
CA ILE A 258 5.29 13.46 6.45
C ILE A 258 5.13 14.93 6.80
N LYS A 259 6.24 15.69 6.90
CA LYS A 259 6.19 17.10 7.25
C LYS A 259 5.44 17.91 6.20
N LYS A 260 4.58 18.82 6.66
CA LYS A 260 3.95 19.84 5.80
C LYS A 260 5.00 20.86 5.39
N LYS A 261 4.86 21.37 4.16
CA LYS A 261 5.61 22.54 3.72
C LYS A 261 5.03 23.73 4.48
N HIS A 262 5.84 24.38 5.32
CA HIS A 262 5.51 25.70 5.86
C HIS A 262 5.54 26.73 4.73
#